data_AF-A0A532C526-F1
#
_entry.id   AF-A0A532C526-F1
#
_cell.length_a   1.000
_cell.length_b   1.000
_cell.length_c   1.000
_cell.angle_alpha   90.00
_cell.angle_beta   90.00
_cell.angle_gamma   90.00
#
_symmetry.space_group_name_H-M   'P 1'
#
loop_
_entity.id
_entity.type
_entity.pdbx_description
1 polymer ?
#
loop_
_entity_poly.entity_id
_entity_poly.type
_entity_poly.pdbx_seq_one_letter_code
_entity_poly.pdbx_strand_id
1 'polypeptide(L)'
;MTNQSEATRDMLQKQLKELDQIFHETMETLNTVAGAERVAKWKARTSALITESLGQKEGQKFAALQPGPSFTNDLVEEFTDLTDYFRVPLADLAKRLAQAAPPPSSGN
;
A
#
# COMPACT_ATOMS: atom_id res chain seq x y z
N MET A 1 7.74 4.53 22.49
CA MET A 1 6.87 4.62 21.29
C MET A 1 7.62 4.34 19.97
N THR A 2 8.96 4.36 19.93
CA THR A 2 9.78 4.01 18.75
C THR A 2 9.47 2.63 18.14
N ASN A 3 9.31 1.60 18.97
CA ASN A 3 9.04 0.22 18.49
C ASN A 3 7.72 0.09 17.70
N GLN A 4 6.70 0.89 18.04
CA GLN A 4 5.40 0.82 17.35
C GLN A 4 5.47 1.47 15.97
N SER A 5 6.17 2.60 15.86
CA SER A 5 6.41 3.29 14.58
C SER A 5 7.26 2.44 13.63
N GLU A 6 8.28 1.77 14.14
CA GLU A 6 9.13 0.85 13.37
C GLU A 6 8.35 -0.39 12.91
N ALA A 7 7.64 -1.06 13.82
CA ALA A 7 6.80 -2.21 13.47
C ALA A 7 5.73 -1.85 12.43
N THR A 8 5.12 -0.66 12.56
CA THR A 8 4.13 -0.18 11.59
C THR A 8 4.77 0.10 10.23
N ARG A 9 5.94 0.75 10.21
CA ARG A 9 6.69 0.99 8.96
C ARG A 9 7.05 -0.33 8.28
N ASP A 10 7.53 -1.31 9.04
CA ASP A 10 7.92 -2.61 8.49
C ASP A 10 6.70 -3.39 7.96
N MET A 11 5.54 -3.27 8.62
CA MET A 11 4.26 -3.78 8.11
C MET A 11 3.89 -3.13 6.77
N LEU A 12 4.00 -1.80 6.65
CA LEU A 12 3.72 -1.10 5.39
C LEU A 12 4.69 -1.51 4.28
N GLN A 13 5.97 -1.69 4.59
CA GLN A 13 6.95 -2.21 3.63
C GLN A 13 6.62 -3.63 3.15
N LYS A 14 6.10 -4.50 4.04
CA LYS A 14 5.61 -5.82 3.64
C LYS A 14 4.42 -5.70 2.69
N GLN A 15 3.45 -4.84 2.98
CA GLN A 15 2.29 -4.66 2.11
C GLN A 15 2.68 -4.08 0.74
N LEU A 16 3.67 -3.17 0.67
CA LEU A 16 4.25 -2.70 -0.60
C LEU A 16 4.88 -3.83 -1.42
N LYS A 17 5.67 -4.71 -0.77
CA LYS A 17 6.27 -5.87 -1.43
C LYS A 17 5.24 -6.87 -1.93
N GLU A 18 4.18 -7.12 -1.16
CA GLU A 18 3.08 -7.98 -1.58
C GLU A 18 2.34 -7.41 -2.78
N LEU A 19 2.12 -6.10 -2.83
CA LEU A 19 1.54 -5.44 -4.01
C LEU A 19 2.45 -5.58 -5.24
N ASP A 20 3.75 -5.36 -5.07
CA ASP A 20 4.74 -5.56 -6.13
C ASP A 20 4.73 -7.01 -6.61
N GLN A 21 4.60 -8.00 -5.72
CA GLN A 21 4.51 -9.41 -6.11
C GLN A 21 3.23 -9.69 -6.93
N ILE A 22 2.07 -9.19 -6.49
CA ILE A 22 0.82 -9.32 -7.25
C ILE A 22 0.98 -8.73 -8.65
N PHE A 23 1.66 -7.58 -8.76
CA PHE A 23 1.95 -6.96 -10.04
C PHE A 23 2.77 -7.88 -10.94
N HIS A 24 3.93 -8.36 -10.48
CA HIS A 24 4.81 -9.21 -11.28
C HIS A 24 4.13 -10.51 -11.72
N GLU A 25 3.44 -11.22 -10.82
CA GLU A 25 2.69 -12.43 -11.16
C GLU A 25 1.60 -12.18 -12.21
N THR A 26 0.97 -11.01 -12.14
CA THR A 26 -0.06 -10.61 -13.11
C THR A 26 0.56 -10.27 -14.46
N MET A 27 1.74 -9.64 -14.50
CA MET A 27 2.47 -9.35 -15.74
C MET A 27 3.01 -10.62 -16.41
N GLU A 28 3.41 -11.63 -15.63
CA GLU A 28 3.84 -12.92 -16.17
C GLU A 28 2.69 -13.72 -16.78
N THR A 29 1.50 -13.64 -16.16
CA THR A 29 0.33 -14.41 -16.59
C THR A 29 -0.60 -13.64 -17.53
N LEU A 30 -0.45 -12.31 -17.60
CA LEU A 30 -1.34 -11.34 -18.24
C LEU A 30 -2.82 -11.48 -17.83
N ASN A 31 -3.10 -12.13 -16.70
CA ASN A 31 -4.45 -12.32 -16.19
C ASN A 31 -4.84 -11.16 -15.27
N THR A 32 -5.12 -10.02 -15.88
CA THR A 32 -5.41 -8.75 -15.20
C THR A 32 -6.69 -8.79 -14.37
N VAL A 33 -7.67 -9.63 -14.74
CA VAL A 33 -8.89 -9.87 -13.95
C VAL A 33 -8.55 -10.54 -12.62
N ALA A 34 -7.81 -11.66 -12.66
CA ALA A 34 -7.38 -12.33 -11.43
C ALA A 34 -6.40 -11.46 -10.62
N GLY A 35 -5.55 -10.68 -11.29
CA GLY A 35 -4.69 -9.68 -10.66
C GLY A 35 -5.50 -8.64 -9.88
N ALA A 36 -6.51 -8.04 -10.51
CA ALA A 36 -7.38 -7.04 -9.88
C ALA A 36 -8.11 -7.60 -8.65
N GLU A 37 -8.58 -8.86 -8.71
CA GLU A 37 -9.15 -9.53 -7.54
C GLU A 37 -8.15 -9.70 -6.39
N ARG A 38 -6.89 -10.06 -6.70
CA ARG A 38 -5.83 -10.15 -5.69
C ARG A 38 -5.53 -8.79 -5.09
N VAL A 39 -5.49 -7.73 -5.89
CA VAL A 39 -5.33 -6.35 -5.41
C VAL A 39 -6.51 -5.95 -4.50
N ALA A 40 -7.75 -6.28 -4.86
CA ALA A 40 -8.91 -5.98 -4.03
C ALA A 40 -8.85 -6.68 -2.65
N LYS A 41 -8.50 -7.97 -2.63
CA LYS A 41 -8.29 -8.74 -1.39
C LYS A 41 -7.14 -8.17 -0.55
N TRP A 42 -6.02 -7.84 -1.19
CA TRP A 42 -4.87 -7.20 -0.56
C TRP A 42 -5.24 -5.84 0.04
N LYS A 43 -6.00 -5.00 -0.68
CA LYS A 43 -6.44 -3.68 -0.21
C LYS A 43 -7.31 -3.80 1.05
N ALA A 44 -8.26 -4.73 1.06
CA ALA A 44 -9.13 -4.95 2.22
C ALA A 44 -8.32 -5.33 3.47
N ARG A 45 -7.38 -6.28 3.33
CA ARG A 45 -6.47 -6.68 4.42
C ARG A 45 -5.58 -5.50 4.86
N THR A 46 -4.97 -4.81 3.92
CA THR A 46 -4.07 -3.67 4.21
C THR A 46 -4.80 -2.56 4.97
N SER A 47 -6.04 -2.26 4.58
CA SER A 47 -6.88 -1.26 5.26
C SER A 47 -7.13 -1.63 6.74
N ALA A 48 -7.36 -2.92 7.03
CA ALA A 48 -7.53 -3.41 8.39
C ALA A 48 -6.21 -3.31 9.20
N LEU A 49 -5.08 -3.69 8.61
CA LEU A 49 -3.77 -3.58 9.25
C LEU A 49 -3.39 -2.12 9.56
N ILE A 50 -3.68 -1.20 8.64
CA ILE A 50 -3.49 0.24 8.87
C ILE A 50 -4.39 0.72 10.00
N THR A 51 -5.64 0.27 10.05
CA THR A 51 -6.58 0.60 11.12
C THR A 51 -6.06 0.16 12.48
N GLU A 52 -5.52 -1.06 12.58
CA GLU A 52 -4.95 -1.61 13.81
C GLU A 52 -3.70 -0.83 14.25
N SER A 53 -2.84 -0.46 13.29
CA SER A 53 -1.53 0.11 13.60
C SER A 53 -1.54 1.63 13.81
N LEU A 54 -2.36 2.36 13.04
CA LEU A 54 -2.39 3.82 12.97
C LEU A 54 -3.75 4.42 13.36
N GLY A 55 -4.74 3.57 13.63
CA GLY A 55 -6.08 3.96 14.05
C GLY A 55 -7.08 4.09 12.90
N GLN A 56 -8.36 4.18 13.30
CA GLN A 56 -9.53 4.19 12.40
C GLN A 56 -9.45 5.24 11.29
N LYS A 57 -8.94 6.45 11.59
CA LYS A 57 -8.90 7.54 10.62
C LYS A 57 -8.03 7.21 9.40
N GLU A 58 -6.80 6.73 9.62
CA GLU A 58 -5.89 6.40 8.52
C GLU A 58 -6.36 5.14 7.77
N GLY A 59 -6.90 4.16 8.50
CA GLY A 59 -7.49 2.97 7.89
C GLY A 59 -8.65 3.27 6.96
N GLN A 60 -9.60 4.11 7.41
CA GLN A 60 -10.74 4.54 6.59
C GLN A 60 -10.30 5.38 5.40
N LYS A 61 -9.32 6.26 5.57
CA LYS A 61 -8.76 7.05 4.47
C LYS A 61 -8.19 6.16 3.36
N PHE A 62 -7.45 5.10 3.72
CA PHE A 62 -6.94 4.14 2.74
C PHE A 62 -8.06 3.27 2.15
N ALA A 63 -9.03 2.83 2.96
CA ALA A 63 -10.17 2.05 2.49
C ALA A 63 -11.02 2.82 1.45
N ALA A 64 -11.16 4.12 1.64
CA ALA A 64 -11.91 5.02 0.75
C ALA A 64 -11.21 5.26 -0.61
N LEU A 65 -9.96 4.83 -0.80
CA LEU A 65 -9.28 4.92 -2.08
C LEU A 65 -9.99 4.05 -3.12
N GLN A 66 -10.68 4.70 -4.06
CA GLN A 66 -11.33 4.02 -5.17
C GLN A 66 -10.76 4.62 -6.46
N PRO A 67 -9.96 3.86 -7.23
CA PRO A 67 -9.55 4.30 -8.55
C PRO A 67 -10.80 4.48 -9.41
N GLY A 68 -10.81 5.55 -10.21
CA GLY A 68 -11.89 5.81 -11.14
C GLY A 68 -12.00 4.71 -12.20
N PRO A 69 -13.12 4.65 -12.94
CA PRO A 69 -13.20 3.79 -14.11
C PRO A 69 -12.06 4.12 -15.07
N SER A 70 -11.31 3.09 -15.47
CA SER A 70 -10.28 3.22 -16.49
C SER A 70 -10.90 3.01 -17.87
N PHE A 71 -10.44 3.78 -18.85
CA PHE A 71 -11.00 3.82 -20.21
C PHE A 71 -9.91 3.66 -21.27
N THR A 72 -8.71 3.22 -20.89
CA THR A 72 -7.58 3.15 -21.83
C THR A 72 -7.72 2.00 -22.82
N ASN A 73 -8.65 1.06 -22.57
CA ASN A 73 -8.91 -0.12 -23.41
C ASN A 73 -7.69 -1.07 -23.47
N ASP A 74 -6.67 -0.83 -22.64
CA ASP A 74 -5.49 -1.66 -22.44
C ASP A 74 -5.48 -2.20 -21.00
N LEU A 75 -5.86 -3.46 -20.86
CA LEU A 75 -5.99 -4.10 -19.55
C LEU A 75 -4.68 -4.12 -18.74
N VAL A 76 -3.51 -4.12 -19.40
CA VAL A 76 -2.21 -4.11 -18.73
C VAL A 76 -1.91 -2.74 -18.18
N GLU A 77 -2.18 -1.68 -18.95
CA GLU A 77 -2.07 -0.30 -18.49
C GLU A 77 -3.05 -0.04 -17.34
N GLU A 78 -4.32 -0.43 -17.49
CA GLU A 78 -5.34 -0.25 -16.44
C GLU A 78 -4.95 -0.95 -15.13
N PHE A 79 -4.36 -2.15 -15.23
CA PHE A 79 -3.88 -2.88 -14.07
C PHE A 79 -2.62 -2.25 -13.46
N THR A 80 -1.70 -1.72 -14.29
CA THR A 80 -0.51 -1.00 -13.82
C THR A 80 -0.95 0.25 -13.04
N ASP A 81 -1.85 1.05 -13.60
CA ASP A 81 -2.43 2.22 -12.95
C ASP A 81 -3.13 1.87 -11.64
N LEU A 82 -3.88 0.76 -11.60
CA LEU A 82 -4.52 0.26 -10.39
C LEU A 82 -3.48 0.00 -9.28
N THR A 83 -2.37 -0.66 -9.61
CA THR A 83 -1.31 -0.97 -8.64
C THR A 83 -0.60 0.30 -8.18
N ASP A 84 -0.24 1.20 -9.09
CA ASP A 84 0.43 2.46 -8.74
C ASP A 84 -0.46 3.38 -7.89
N TYR A 85 -1.76 3.41 -8.17
CA TYR A 85 -2.74 4.19 -7.41
C TYR A 85 -2.73 3.83 -5.91
N PHE A 86 -2.56 2.56 -5.55
CA PHE A 86 -2.45 2.15 -4.15
C PHE A 86 -1.03 2.21 -3.60
N ARG A 87 -0.02 2.03 -4.45
CA ARG A 87 1.39 2.08 -4.06
C ARG A 87 1.78 3.45 -3.52
N VAL A 88 1.40 4.52 -4.22
CA VAL A 88 1.74 5.90 -3.88
C VAL A 88 1.33 6.28 -2.45
N PRO A 89 0.04 6.19 -2.05
CA PRO A 89 -0.37 6.58 -0.69
C PRO A 89 0.23 5.69 0.39
N LEU A 90 0.53 4.42 0.10
CA LEU A 90 1.15 3.50 1.05
C LEU A 90 2.64 3.82 1.27
N ALA A 91 3.35 4.14 0.20
CA ALA A 91 4.75 4.58 0.25
C ALA A 91 4.88 5.93 0.97
N ASP A 92 3.98 6.87 0.69
CA ASP A 92 3.91 8.15 1.41
C ASP A 92 3.69 7.95 2.91
N LEU A 93 2.82 7.02 3.29
CA LEU A 93 2.56 6.72 4.70
C LEU A 93 3.81 6.13 5.38
N ALA A 94 4.48 5.17 4.73
CA ALA A 94 5.74 4.60 5.24
C ALA A 94 6.84 5.66 5.40
N LYS A 95 6.94 6.59 4.44
CA LYS A 95 7.90 7.71 4.49
C LYS A 95 7.60 8.67 5.65
N ARG A 96 6.34 9.01 5.88
CA ARG A 96 5.93 9.86 7.02
C ARG A 96 6.30 9.23 8.36
N LEU A 97 6.11 7.92 8.50
CA LEU A 97 6.50 7.20 9.71
C LEU A 97 8.03 7.18 9.92
N ALA A 98 8.81 7.09 8.85
CA ALA A 98 10.27 7.17 8.93
C ALA A 98 10.75 8.58 9.35
N GLN A 99 10.07 9.63 8.92
CA GLN A 99 10.40 11.02 9.24
C GLN A 99 9.92 11.46 10.63
N ALA A 100 8.86 10.84 11.16
CA ALA A 100 8.33 11.11 12.48
C ALA A 100 9.18 10.49 13.62
N ALA A 101 10.16 9.65 13.30
CA ALA A 101 11.10 9.14 14.28
C ALA A 101 12.05 10.29 14.72
N PRO A 102 12.19 10.56 16.04
CA PRO A 102 13.10 11.60 16.50
C PRO A 102 14.54 11.24 16.11
N PRO A 103 15.39 12.23 15.74
CA PRO A 103 16.82 11.97 15.53
C PRO A 103 17.42 11.43 16.83
N PRO A 104 18.43 10.54 16.76
CA PRO A 104 19.19 10.21 17.96
C PRO A 104 19.78 11.51 18.50
N SER A 105 19.43 11.86 19.74
CA SER A 105 20.08 12.97 20.44
C SER A 105 21.58 12.72 20.42
N SER A 106 22.28 13.43 19.52
CA SER A 106 23.72 13.55 19.56
C SER A 106 24.03 14.47 20.73
N GLY A 107 24.14 13.88 21.91
CA GLY A 107 24.66 14.56 23.08
C GLY A 107 26.18 14.68 22.92
N ASN A 108 26.67 15.91 22.77
CA ASN A 108 27.94 16.33 23.34
C ASN A 108 28.01 17.85 23.46
#